data_AF-A0A933NQA9-F1
#
_entry.id   AF-A0A933NQA9-F1
#
_cell.length_a   1.000
_cell.length_b   1.000
_cell.length_c   1.000
_cell.angle_alpha   90.00
_cell.angle_beta   90.00
_cell.angle_gamma   90.00
#
_symmetry.space_group_name_H-M   'P 1'
#
loop_
_entity.id
_entity.type
_entity.pdbx_description
1 polymer ?
#
loop_
_entity_poly.entity_id
_entity_poly.type
_entity_poly.pdbx_seq_one_letter_code
_entity_poly.pdbx_strand_id
1 'polypeptide(L)'
;MSLDMSTNYLGMRLRSPIVASAGPLTGDPTQWDLIEQAGAGALVLPSLFEEQIDREAFAIDNTLDAGTDAFGESLSYLPEFESYDTGPARHLALVELARERLTIP
;
A
#
# COMPACT_ATOMS: atom_id res chain seq x y z
N MET A 1 -21.17 19.90 -25.50
CA MET A 1 -20.31 20.58 -24.52
C MET A 1 -19.83 19.55 -23.52
N SER A 2 -18.55 19.21 -23.52
CA SER A 2 -17.97 18.44 -22.41
C SER A 2 -17.74 19.39 -21.23
N LEU A 3 -18.14 18.98 -20.03
CA LEU A 3 -17.89 19.74 -18.81
C LEU A 3 -16.40 19.61 -18.43
N ASP A 4 -15.75 20.73 -18.10
CA ASP A 4 -14.41 20.70 -17.51
C ASP A 4 -14.51 20.25 -16.05
N MET A 5 -13.88 19.11 -15.73
CA MET A 5 -13.88 18.52 -14.39
C MET A 5 -12.63 18.92 -13.59
N SER A 6 -11.71 19.66 -14.17
CA SER A 6 -10.44 19.96 -13.51
C SER A 6 -10.63 20.84 -12.26
N THR A 7 -9.93 20.52 -11.17
CA THR A 7 -10.01 21.26 -9.89
C THR A 7 -8.63 21.62 -9.33
N ASN A 8 -8.60 22.49 -8.32
CA ASN A 8 -7.42 22.76 -7.51
C ASN A 8 -7.67 22.22 -6.10
N TYR A 9 -6.80 21.34 -5.61
CA TYR A 9 -6.91 20.72 -4.30
C TYR A 9 -5.54 20.69 -3.61
N LEU A 10 -5.44 21.25 -2.41
CA LEU A 10 -4.19 21.33 -1.63
C LEU A 10 -2.98 21.88 -2.42
N GLY A 11 -3.20 22.85 -3.31
CA GLY A 11 -2.15 23.43 -4.16
C GLY A 11 -1.81 22.60 -5.41
N MET A 12 -2.46 21.45 -5.61
CA MET A 12 -2.29 20.59 -6.79
C MET A 12 -3.40 20.85 -7.82
N ARG A 13 -3.04 20.81 -9.10
CA ARG A 13 -3.99 20.87 -10.21
C ARG A 13 -4.40 19.44 -10.58
N LEU A 14 -5.65 19.07 -10.32
CA LEU A 14 -6.19 17.74 -10.64
C LEU A 14 -7.06 17.80 -11.89
N ARG A 15 -7.02 16.75 -12.71
CA ARG A 15 -7.87 16.64 -13.91
C ARG A 15 -9.34 16.37 -13.60
N SER A 16 -9.64 15.86 -12.41
CA SER A 16 -11.01 15.66 -11.90
C SER A 16 -11.04 15.86 -10.38
N PRO A 17 -12.20 16.11 -9.76
CA PRO A 17 -12.33 16.23 -8.31
C PRO A 17 -12.52 14.86 -7.63
N ILE A 18 -12.47 13.76 -8.39
CA ILE A 18 -12.73 12.41 -7.88
C ILE A 18 -11.43 11.80 -7.38
N VAL A 19 -11.42 11.36 -6.13
CA VAL A 19 -10.25 10.71 -5.51
C VAL A 19 -10.61 9.28 -5.13
N ALA A 20 -9.78 8.32 -5.53
CA ALA A 20 -9.97 6.93 -5.14
C ALA A 20 -9.52 6.73 -3.67
N SER A 21 -10.47 6.37 -2.80
CA SER A 21 -10.20 6.13 -1.37
C SER A 21 -9.29 4.90 -1.16
N ALA A 22 -8.57 4.90 -0.04
CA ALA A 22 -7.81 3.75 0.43
C ALA A 22 -8.70 2.50 0.48
N GLY A 23 -8.24 1.42 -0.15
CA GLY A 23 -8.96 0.16 -0.20
C GLY A 23 -8.26 -0.90 -1.07
N PRO A 24 -8.91 -2.04 -1.31
CA PRO A 24 -8.31 -3.15 -2.05
C PRO A 24 -7.81 -2.75 -3.45
N LEU A 25 -8.57 -1.91 -4.14
CA LEU A 25 -8.23 -1.45 -5.50
C LEU A 25 -7.01 -0.52 -5.52
N THR A 26 -6.83 0.33 -4.51
CA THR A 26 -5.65 1.20 -4.43
C THR A 26 -4.44 0.49 -3.83
N GLY A 27 -4.64 -0.64 -3.15
CA GLY A 27 -3.56 -1.51 -2.68
C GLY A 27 -3.02 -2.50 -3.71
N ASP A 28 -3.68 -2.67 -4.85
CA ASP A 28 -3.27 -3.54 -5.95
C ASP A 28 -2.73 -2.71 -7.13
N PRO A 29 -1.41 -2.68 -7.36
CA PRO A 29 -0.80 -1.94 -8.47
C PRO A 29 -1.28 -2.33 -9.86
N THR A 30 -1.92 -3.49 -10.03
CA THR A 30 -2.50 -3.90 -11.32
C THR A 30 -3.78 -3.14 -11.67
N GLN A 31 -4.43 -2.53 -10.67
CA GLN A 31 -5.70 -1.80 -10.84
C GLN A 31 -5.49 -0.30 -11.06
N TRP A 32 -4.30 0.23 -10.78
CA TRP A 32 -4.01 1.66 -10.82
C TRP A 32 -4.23 2.29 -12.19
N ASP A 33 -3.80 1.62 -13.26
CA ASP A 33 -4.02 2.09 -14.63
C ASP A 33 -5.52 2.22 -14.96
N LEU A 34 -6.34 1.31 -14.43
CA LEU A 34 -7.80 1.34 -14.61
C LEU A 34 -8.44 2.48 -13.82
N ILE A 35 -8.00 2.70 -12.58
CA ILE A 35 -8.46 3.84 -11.74
C ILE A 35 -8.10 5.17 -12.44
N GLU A 36 -6.89 5.25 -12.97
CA GLU A 36 -6.41 6.41 -13.69
C GLU A 36 -7.22 6.63 -14.97
N GLN A 37 -7.42 5.60 -15.79
CA GLN A 37 -8.21 5.67 -17.03
C GLN A 37 -9.69 5.96 -16.79
N ALA A 38 -10.24 5.53 -15.64
CA ALA A 38 -11.60 5.86 -15.23
C ALA A 38 -11.79 7.35 -14.89
N GLY A 39 -10.71 8.14 -14.86
CA GLY A 39 -10.76 9.58 -14.69
C GLY A 39 -10.59 10.06 -13.25
N ALA A 40 -10.06 9.22 -12.35
CA ALA A 40 -9.67 9.68 -11.02
C ALA A 40 -8.64 10.81 -11.12
N GLY A 41 -8.77 11.83 -10.28
CA GLY A 41 -7.83 12.95 -10.18
C GLY A 41 -6.66 12.67 -9.24
N ALA A 42 -6.85 11.76 -8.27
CA ALA A 42 -5.84 11.29 -7.34
C ALA A 42 -6.24 9.92 -6.76
N LEU A 43 -5.32 9.23 -6.07
CA LEU A 43 -5.65 8.04 -5.28
C LEU A 43 -4.98 8.04 -3.90
N VAL A 44 -5.59 7.31 -2.96
CA VAL A 44 -5.08 7.16 -1.60
C VAL A 44 -4.62 5.71 -1.42
N LEU A 45 -3.36 5.53 -1.06
CA LEU A 45 -2.80 4.21 -0.76
C LEU A 45 -3.33 3.66 0.57
N PRO A 46 -3.29 2.34 0.79
CA PRO A 46 -3.66 1.74 2.07
C PRO A 46 -2.92 2.35 3.25
N SER A 47 -3.63 2.54 4.36
CA SER A 47 -3.06 3.06 5.60
C SER A 47 -1.98 2.12 6.15
N LEU A 48 -0.90 2.71 6.67
CA LEU A 48 0.08 2.04 7.52
C LEU A 48 -0.28 2.32 8.98
N PHE A 49 -0.53 1.26 9.75
CA PHE A 49 -0.86 1.35 11.18
C PHE A 49 0.35 0.98 12.06
N GLU A 50 0.44 1.56 13.25
CA GLU A 50 1.55 1.35 14.21
C GLU A 50 1.69 -0.12 14.59
N GLU A 51 0.57 -0.83 14.76
CA GLU A 51 0.55 -2.26 15.09
C GLU A 51 1.19 -3.13 14.01
N GLN A 52 1.20 -2.66 12.75
CA GLN A 52 1.86 -3.36 11.66
C GLN A 52 3.39 -3.15 11.70
N ILE A 53 3.83 -1.97 12.09
CA ILE A 53 5.25 -1.65 12.29
C ILE A 53 5.80 -2.46 13.46
N ASP A 54 5.12 -2.43 14.60
CA ASP A 54 5.53 -3.15 15.81
C ASP A 54 5.57 -4.66 15.57
N ARG A 55 4.55 -5.22 14.91
CA ARG A 55 4.50 -6.65 14.60
C ARG A 55 5.65 -7.08 13.70
N GLU A 56 5.99 -6.30 12.67
CA GLU A 56 7.13 -6.60 11.81
C GLU A 56 8.44 -6.56 12.60
N ALA A 57 8.63 -5.56 13.47
CA ALA A 57 9.80 -5.47 14.34
C ALA A 57 9.92 -6.69 15.29
N PHE A 58 8.83 -7.08 15.96
CA PHE A 58 8.79 -8.26 16.82
C PHE A 58 8.96 -9.57 16.05
N ALA A 59 8.46 -9.66 14.82
CA ALA A 59 8.65 -10.85 13.98
C ALA A 59 10.12 -11.02 13.57
N ILE A 60 10.80 -9.93 13.21
CA ILE A 60 12.23 -9.93 12.87
C ILE A 60 13.08 -10.31 14.09
N ASP A 61 12.81 -9.71 15.25
CA ASP A 61 13.53 -9.95 16.51
C ASP A 61 13.39 -11.42 16.96
N ASN A 62 12.15 -11.94 17.00
CA ASN A 62 11.90 -13.35 17.30
C ASN A 62 12.58 -14.30 16.30
N THR A 63 12.70 -13.93 15.03
CA THR A 63 13.36 -14.76 14.01
C THR A 63 14.89 -14.78 14.21
N LEU A 64 15.48 -13.66 14.61
CA LEU A 64 16.91 -13.54 14.90
C LEU A 64 17.29 -14.28 16.20
N ASP A 65 16.45 -14.18 17.23
CA ASP A 65 16.62 -14.92 18.48
C ASP A 65 16.36 -16.42 18.31
N ALA A 66 15.33 -16.82 17.55
CA ALA A 66 15.09 -18.22 17.21
C ALA A 66 16.20 -18.82 16.33
N GLY A 67 16.84 -18.02 15.48
CA GLY A 67 18.01 -18.44 14.71
C GLY A 67 19.26 -18.73 15.57
N THR A 68 19.28 -18.22 16.80
CA THR A 68 20.37 -18.43 17.75
C THR A 68 20.20 -19.72 18.57
N ASP A 69 18.96 -20.22 18.76
CA ASP A 69 18.65 -21.38 19.60
C ASP A 69 17.90 -22.56 18.93
N ALA A 70 17.47 -22.49 17.66
CA ALA A 70 16.63 -23.55 17.06
C ALA A 70 17.35 -24.42 16.02
N PHE A 71 18.04 -25.46 16.49
CA PHE A 71 18.28 -26.66 15.68
C PHE A 71 16.96 -27.44 15.45
N GLY A 72 16.79 -27.98 14.24
CA GLY A 72 16.16 -29.31 14.08
C GLY A 72 14.92 -29.43 13.18
N GLU A 73 13.72 -29.22 13.72
CA GLU A 73 12.59 -30.08 13.27
C GLU A 73 11.21 -29.44 13.08
N SER A 74 11.04 -28.10 13.09
CA SER A 74 9.70 -27.52 12.89
C SER A 74 9.71 -26.24 12.06
N LEU A 75 9.73 -26.39 10.74
CA LEU A 75 9.56 -25.30 9.77
C LEU A 75 8.09 -25.05 9.35
N SER A 76 7.12 -25.77 9.91
CA SER A 76 5.78 -25.88 9.32
C SER A 76 4.62 -25.36 10.18
N TYR A 77 4.88 -24.49 11.17
CA TYR A 77 3.89 -24.07 12.16
C TYR A 77 3.41 -22.61 12.04
N LEU A 78 3.38 -22.05 10.83
CA LEU A 78 2.87 -20.69 10.63
C LEU A 78 1.47 -20.72 9.99
N PRO A 79 0.41 -20.32 10.72
CA PRO A 79 -0.90 -20.11 10.13
C PRO A 79 -0.88 -18.88 9.21
N GLU A 80 -1.41 -19.03 8.00
CA GLU A 80 -1.65 -17.93 7.06
C GLU A 80 -2.73 -17.00 7.62
N PHE A 81 -2.32 -15.91 8.28
CA PHE A 81 -3.24 -14.83 8.58
C PHE A 81 -3.39 -13.95 7.34
N GLU A 82 -4.61 -13.84 6.81
CA GLU A 82 -5.04 -12.76 5.89
C GLU A 82 -5.04 -11.39 6.61
N SER A 83 -3.95 -11.03 7.28
CA SER A 83 -3.69 -9.64 7.59
C SER A 83 -3.28 -8.97 6.28
N TYR A 84 -3.92 -7.86 5.93
CA TYR A 84 -3.38 -6.90 4.96
C TYR A 84 -1.94 -6.63 5.36
N ASP A 85 -1.00 -7.32 4.72
CA ASP A 85 0.40 -7.33 5.10
C ASP A 85 1.05 -6.06 4.54
N THR A 86 0.60 -4.89 4.99
CA THR A 86 1.21 -3.59 4.71
C THR A 86 2.20 -3.27 5.82
N GLY A 87 3.22 -4.09 5.98
CA GLY A 87 4.39 -3.72 6.77
C GLY A 87 5.06 -2.45 6.22
N PRO A 88 5.80 -1.68 7.03
CA PRO A 88 6.51 -0.47 6.58
C PRO A 88 7.32 -0.64 5.29
N ALA A 89 8.01 -1.76 5.09
CA ALA A 89 8.78 -1.99 3.86
C ALA A 89 7.87 -2.08 2.62
N ARG A 90 6.75 -2.81 2.71
CA ARG A 90 5.78 -2.90 1.62
C ARG A 90 5.09 -1.57 1.37
N HIS A 91 4.77 -0.82 2.43
CA HIS A 91 4.16 0.50 2.27
C HIS A 91 5.07 1.45 1.50
N LEU A 92 6.37 1.49 1.83
CA LEU A 92 7.36 2.26 1.07
C LEU A 92 7.45 1.81 -0.39
N ALA A 93 7.50 0.49 -0.63
CA ALA A 93 7.50 -0.05 -1.99
C ALA A 93 6.24 0.35 -2.80
N LEU A 94 5.07 0.39 -2.15
CA LEU A 94 3.83 0.87 -2.79
C LEU A 94 3.92 2.36 -3.13
N VAL A 95 4.45 3.20 -2.24
CA VAL A 95 4.64 4.64 -2.50
C VAL A 95 5.60 4.87 -3.67
N GLU A 96 6.74 4.17 -3.68
CA GLU A 96 7.72 4.25 -4.77
C GLU A 96 7.10 3.83 -6.10
N LEU A 97 6.41 2.69 -6.13
CA LEU A 97 5.75 2.18 -7.33
C LEU A 97 4.65 3.12 -7.83
N ALA A 98 3.87 3.73 -6.91
CA ALA A 98 2.83 4.68 -7.26
C ALA A 98 3.42 5.90 -7.96
N ARG A 99 4.51 6.46 -7.42
CA ARG A 99 5.26 7.57 -8.02
C ARG A 99 5.80 7.20 -9.41
N GLU A 100 6.23 5.97 -9.60
CA GLU A 100 6.79 5.51 -10.88
C GLU A 100 5.73 5.30 -11.96
N ARG A 101 4.56 4.77 -11.61
CA ARG A 101 3.54 4.34 -12.58
C ARG A 101 2.46 5.38 -12.85
N LEU A 102 2.05 6.13 -11.84
CA LEU A 102 0.89 7.02 -11.94
C LEU A 102 1.31 8.42 -12.34
N THR A 103 0.48 9.08 -13.15
CA THR A 103 0.64 10.52 -13.44
C THR A 103 -0.18 11.41 -12.51
N ILE A 104 -1.16 10.81 -11.83
CA ILE A 104 -1.96 11.46 -10.80
C ILE A 104 -1.30 11.31 -9.42
N PRO A 105 -1.48 12.29 -8.52
CA PRO A 105 -1.01 12.19 -7.14
C PRO A 105 -1.75 11.12 -6.33
#